data_AF-A0A496P1K2-F1
#
_entry.id   AF-A0A496P1K2-F1
#
_cell.length_a   1.000
_cell.length_b   1.000
_cell.length_c   1.000
_cell.angle_alpha   90.00
_cell.angle_beta   90.00
_cell.angle_gamma   90.00
#
_symmetry.space_group_name_H-M   'P 1'
#
loop_
_entity.id
_entity.type
_entity.pdbx_description
1 polymer ?
#
loop_
_entity_poly.entity_id
_entity_poly.type
_entity_poly.pdbx_seq_one_letter_code
_entity_poly.pdbx_strand_id
1 'polypeptide(L)'
;QEIPQEKTKKELFRDMKRGKIAGVCAGLAQYFGMDISLMRIIWILVFIFSVGFVSVVAYVILWVVVPEAETASDFLKMQGRPINFDSLKEAGQRVSSFYNENKSEIAKTGAGIWNVVRVILGWIMVILAVKTLIVLVSFILVFLGVWDFQFLRIYWDLEEFNFFFDLNKETKYVFMAIVIFAILIPIVVFTELSIILFSPKTKVKYWSFLVGFLTIWLLVLGIYFGFLVSKKQLIYSGNNVQEERVSINTQSNVLTLDLKRVEIPQNFRAYGDDIFSDKKKIYKEDEPDVYITRRNDVKQPYIMIRKKADGYNIPIGLSVPVEVSGNAVLLPNYISYSYDQRFRDYDVDYELVIPETMEIKDLSGGRLDIHGEEHGFYREERGYQPEPQLESDTISTVRKY
;
A
#
# COMPACT_ATOMS: atom_id res chain seq x y z
N GLN A 1 -25.90 61.27 43.77
CA GLN A 1 -26.28 59.89 43.41
C GLN A 1 -25.15 59.32 42.58
N GLU A 2 -24.36 58.41 43.14
CA GLU A 2 -23.39 57.65 42.35
C GLU A 2 -24.17 56.62 41.52
N ILE A 3 -24.06 56.70 40.20
CA ILE A 3 -24.69 55.75 39.28
C ILE A 3 -24.00 54.39 39.50
N PRO A 4 -24.74 53.29 39.78
CA PRO A 4 -24.14 51.97 39.92
C PRO A 4 -23.40 51.61 38.63
N GLN A 5 -22.09 51.42 38.72
CA GLN A 5 -21.27 50.93 37.60
C GLN A 5 -21.67 49.47 37.32
N GLU A 6 -22.50 49.27 36.31
CA GLU A 6 -22.87 47.94 35.84
C GLU A 6 -21.63 47.24 35.28
N LYS A 7 -21.09 46.26 36.03
CA LYS A 7 -19.96 45.43 35.57
C LYS A 7 -20.46 44.52 34.45
N THR A 8 -20.16 44.91 33.21
CA THR A 8 -20.39 44.10 32.02
C THR A 8 -19.53 42.83 32.05
N LYS A 9 -20.10 41.72 31.56
CA LYS A 9 -19.42 40.43 31.45
C LYS A 9 -18.16 40.58 30.58
N LYS A 10 -17.00 40.15 31.10
CA LYS A 10 -15.75 40.14 30.34
C LYS A 10 -15.82 39.10 29.23
N GLU A 11 -15.40 39.48 28.04
CA GLU A 11 -15.28 38.60 26.88
C GLU A 11 -13.79 38.35 26.56
N LEU A 12 -13.48 37.17 26.03
CA LEU A 12 -12.12 36.79 25.70
C LEU A 12 -11.71 37.39 24.35
N PHE A 13 -10.73 38.29 24.39
CA PHE A 13 -10.06 38.83 23.22
C PHE A 13 -8.56 38.64 23.34
N ARG A 14 -7.84 38.53 22.21
CA ARG A 14 -6.38 38.57 22.23
C ARG A 14 -5.93 40.02 22.46
N ASP A 15 -4.96 40.22 23.33
CA ASP A 15 -4.40 41.54 23.61
C ASP A 15 -3.06 41.69 22.87
N MET A 16 -3.08 42.34 21.70
CA MET A 16 -1.86 42.66 20.94
C MET A 16 -0.98 43.70 21.64
N LYS A 17 -1.56 44.58 22.48
CA LYS A 17 -0.82 45.64 23.16
C LYS A 17 0.12 45.10 24.23
N ARG A 18 -0.30 44.05 24.94
CA ARG A 18 0.52 43.39 25.98
C ARG A 18 1.08 42.03 25.53
N GLY A 19 0.76 41.63 24.29
CA GLY A 19 1.17 40.39 23.65
C GLY A 19 2.62 40.40 23.17
N LYS A 20 3.33 39.27 23.33
CA LYS A 20 4.66 39.05 22.72
C LYS A 20 4.59 38.15 21.47
N ILE A 21 3.76 37.10 21.51
CA ILE A 21 3.53 36.19 20.40
C ILE A 21 2.02 36.17 20.17
N ALA A 22 1.55 36.94 19.18
CA ALA A 22 0.15 36.95 18.75
C ALA A 22 -0.92 37.23 19.84
N GLY A 23 -0.57 37.85 20.97
CA GLY A 23 -1.52 38.33 21.98
C GLY A 23 -2.30 37.29 22.79
N VAL A 24 -2.15 35.98 22.52
CA VAL A 24 -2.99 34.92 23.12
C VAL A 24 -2.79 34.83 24.64
N CYS A 25 -1.55 34.72 25.13
CA CYS A 25 -1.30 34.66 26.58
C CYS A 25 -1.72 35.94 27.32
N ALA A 26 -1.62 37.10 26.67
CA ALA A 26 -2.02 38.37 27.27
C ALA A 26 -3.55 38.48 27.39
N GLY A 27 -4.27 38.05 26.34
CA GLY A 27 -5.73 37.96 26.34
C GLY A 27 -6.27 36.98 27.37
N LEU A 28 -5.71 35.76 27.43
CA LEU A 28 -6.10 34.75 28.42
C LEU A 28 -5.83 35.23 29.85
N ALA A 29 -4.67 35.83 30.11
CA ALA A 29 -4.35 36.37 31.43
C ALA A 29 -5.35 37.45 31.87
N GLN A 30 -5.76 38.36 30.97
CA GLN A 30 -6.74 39.41 31.24
C GLN A 30 -8.15 38.85 31.51
N TYR A 31 -8.56 37.81 30.77
CA TYR A 31 -9.83 37.13 30.97
C TYR A 31 -9.90 36.40 32.31
N PHE A 32 -8.85 35.64 32.66
CA PHE A 32 -8.75 34.92 33.94
C PHE A 32 -8.32 35.81 35.12
N GLY A 33 -7.95 37.07 34.88
CA GLY A 33 -7.54 38.01 35.92
C GLY A 33 -6.19 37.69 36.58
N MET A 34 -5.28 37.04 35.84
CA MET A 34 -3.96 36.60 36.33
C MET A 34 -2.83 37.43 35.69
N ASP A 35 -1.62 37.34 36.23
CA ASP A 35 -0.44 37.96 35.61
C ASP A 35 -0.08 37.26 34.29
N ILE A 36 0.24 38.07 33.27
CA ILE A 36 0.67 37.64 31.93
C ILE A 36 1.94 36.78 32.03
N SER A 37 2.85 37.11 32.95
CA SER A 37 4.09 36.36 33.16
C SER A 37 3.79 34.94 33.63
N LEU A 38 2.82 34.76 34.54
CA LEU A 38 2.38 33.45 35.01
C LEU A 38 1.69 32.65 33.90
N MET A 39 0.84 33.28 33.09
CA MET A 39 0.20 32.61 31.94
C MET A 39 1.24 32.08 30.93
N ARG A 40 2.34 32.82 30.71
CA ARG A 40 3.44 32.36 29.85
C ARG A 40 4.18 31.15 30.45
N ILE A 41 4.43 31.15 31.76
CA ILE A 41 5.07 30.02 32.44
C ILE A 41 4.20 28.76 32.33
N ILE A 42 2.87 28.87 32.48
CA ILE A 42 1.95 27.75 32.29
C ILE A 42 2.09 27.15 30.89
N TRP A 43 2.09 27.99 29.85
CA TRP A 43 2.27 27.50 28.47
C TRP A 43 3.62 26.82 28.24
N ILE A 44 4.69 27.32 28.85
CA ILE A 44 6.02 26.69 28.79
C ILE A 44 6.01 25.33 29.50
N LEU A 45 5.38 25.22 30.67
CA LEU A 45 5.25 23.96 31.39
C LEU A 45 4.40 22.97 30.59
N VAL A 46 3.27 23.40 30.03
CA VAL A 46 2.44 22.55 29.16
C VAL A 46 3.22 22.10 27.93
N PHE A 47 4.09 22.93 27.36
CA PHE A 47 4.97 22.53 26.27
C PHE A 47 6.00 21.46 26.67
N ILE A 48 6.59 21.58 27.87
CA ILE A 48 7.60 20.65 28.39
C ILE A 48 6.97 19.30 28.82
N PHE A 49 5.80 19.34 29.47
CA PHE A 49 5.16 18.16 30.06
C PHE A 49 4.14 17.46 29.15
N SER A 50 3.75 18.07 28.03
CA SER A 50 2.94 17.40 26.98
C SER A 50 3.82 16.88 25.84
N VAL A 51 3.24 16.05 24.96
CA VAL A 51 3.81 15.82 23.63
C VAL A 51 3.79 17.18 22.94
N GLY A 52 4.92 17.91 22.95
CA GLY A 52 5.02 19.35 22.64
C GLY A 52 4.34 19.81 21.34
N PHE A 53 4.03 18.89 20.42
CA PHE A 53 3.17 19.15 19.27
C PHE A 53 1.73 19.57 19.64
N VAL A 54 1.11 18.93 20.64
CA VAL A 54 -0.27 19.21 21.06
C VAL A 54 -0.41 20.61 21.63
N SER A 55 0.57 21.06 22.42
CA SER A 55 0.58 22.40 23.00
C SER A 55 0.81 23.47 21.92
N VAL A 56 1.69 23.25 20.96
CA VAL A 56 1.87 24.16 19.82
C VAL A 56 0.59 24.26 18.99
N VAL A 57 -0.05 23.12 18.68
CA VAL A 57 -1.32 23.11 17.94
C VAL A 57 -2.43 23.83 18.72
N ALA A 58 -2.57 23.57 20.02
CA ALA A 58 -3.54 24.25 20.86
C ALA A 58 -3.33 25.77 20.90
N TYR A 59 -2.07 26.22 20.93
CA TYR A 59 -1.74 27.65 20.87
C TYR A 59 -2.13 28.27 19.53
N VAL A 60 -1.85 27.57 18.42
CA VAL A 60 -2.22 28.01 17.08
C VAL A 60 -3.75 28.05 16.91
N ILE A 61 -4.48 27.07 17.45
CA ILE A 61 -5.95 27.06 17.44
C ILE A 61 -6.49 28.27 18.20
N LEU A 62 -6.00 28.53 19.42
CA LEU A 62 -6.41 29.70 20.20
C LEU A 62 -6.05 31.01 19.50
N TRP A 63 -4.93 31.05 18.78
CA TRP A 63 -4.57 32.18 17.96
C TRP A 63 -5.53 32.40 16.78
N VAL A 64 -6.06 31.35 16.15
CA VAL A 64 -7.03 31.50 15.04
C VAL A 64 -8.44 31.80 15.56
N VAL A 65 -8.87 31.13 16.63
CA VAL A 65 -10.25 31.18 17.15
C VAL A 65 -10.50 32.42 18.00
N VAL A 66 -9.53 32.88 18.79
CA VAL A 66 -9.75 34.04 19.67
C VAL A 66 -9.61 35.33 18.85
N PRO A 67 -10.67 36.13 18.71
CA PRO A 67 -10.63 37.34 17.90
C PRO A 67 -9.70 38.40 18.49
N GLU A 68 -9.25 39.30 17.63
CA GLU A 68 -8.44 40.44 18.01
C GLU A 68 -9.31 41.61 18.47
N ALA A 69 -8.92 42.30 19.55
CA ALA A 69 -9.61 43.49 20.02
C ALA A 69 -9.27 44.69 19.12
N GLU A 70 -9.93 44.79 17.96
CA GLU A 70 -9.68 45.84 16.97
C GLU A 70 -10.54 47.08 17.19
N THR A 71 -11.73 46.96 17.81
CA THR A 71 -12.63 48.10 18.01
C THR A 71 -12.63 48.64 19.45
N ALA A 72 -13.04 49.90 19.59
CA ALA A 72 -13.21 50.54 20.89
C ALA A 72 -14.19 49.79 21.80
N SER A 73 -15.27 49.24 21.22
CA SER A 73 -16.22 48.38 21.93
C SER A 73 -15.58 47.08 22.42
N ASP A 74 -14.78 46.41 21.59
CA ASP A 74 -14.12 45.15 21.97
C ASP A 74 -13.11 45.36 23.10
N PHE A 75 -12.36 46.47 23.05
CA PHE A 75 -11.45 46.85 24.12
C PHE A 75 -12.19 47.06 25.46
N LEU A 76 -13.37 47.70 25.44
CA LEU A 76 -14.19 47.90 26.64
C LEU A 76 -14.77 46.57 27.17
N LYS A 77 -15.21 45.69 26.27
CA LYS A 77 -15.69 44.33 26.62
C LYS A 77 -14.59 43.46 27.21
N MET A 78 -13.37 43.54 26.68
CA MET A 78 -12.19 42.85 27.23
C MET A 78 -11.86 43.33 28.65
N GLN A 79 -12.05 44.62 28.93
CA GLN A 79 -11.78 45.21 30.24
C GLN A 79 -12.96 45.06 31.24
N GLY A 80 -14.16 44.75 30.77
CA GLY A 80 -15.38 44.73 31.58
C GLY A 80 -15.80 46.13 32.04
N ARG A 81 -15.55 47.15 31.20
CA ARG A 81 -16.00 48.54 31.43
C ARG A 81 -17.39 48.76 30.80
N PRO A 82 -18.23 49.63 31.35
CA PRO A 82 -19.53 49.95 30.76
C PRO A 82 -19.36 50.61 29.39
N ILE A 83 -20.23 50.29 28.43
CA ILE A 83 -20.21 50.85 27.08
C ILE A 83 -21.10 52.10 27.06
N ASN A 84 -20.48 53.28 27.18
CA ASN A 84 -21.13 54.59 27.07
C ASN A 84 -20.29 55.53 26.20
N PHE A 85 -20.84 56.70 25.85
CA PHE A 85 -20.16 57.62 24.92
C PHE A 85 -18.75 58.03 25.39
N ASP A 86 -18.58 58.32 26.68
CA ASP A 86 -17.30 58.76 27.24
C ASP A 86 -16.24 57.64 27.22
N SER A 87 -16.61 56.42 27.62
CA SER A 87 -15.73 55.25 27.58
C SER A 87 -15.40 54.79 26.17
N LEU A 88 -16.36 54.87 25.22
CA LEU A 88 -16.15 54.58 23.81
C LEU A 88 -15.19 55.58 23.16
N LYS A 89 -15.32 56.87 23.49
CA LYS A 89 -14.41 57.92 23.02
C LYS A 89 -12.99 57.72 23.58
N GLU A 90 -12.87 57.44 24.87
CA GLU A 90 -11.57 57.13 25.52
C GLU A 90 -10.93 55.87 24.92
N ALA A 91 -11.71 54.80 24.72
CA ALA A 91 -11.24 53.56 24.12
C ALA A 91 -10.85 53.72 22.65
N GLY A 92 -11.64 54.43 21.85
CA GLY A 92 -11.36 54.68 20.43
C GLY A 92 -10.11 55.53 20.21
N GLN A 93 -9.89 56.55 21.05
CA GLN A 93 -8.65 57.31 21.02
C GLN A 93 -7.44 56.44 21.38
N ARG A 94 -7.57 55.56 22.38
CA ARG A 94 -6.49 54.63 22.77
C ARG A 94 -6.17 53.57 21.73
N VAL A 95 -7.19 53.02 21.07
CA VAL A 95 -7.02 52.01 20.01
C VAL A 95 -6.35 52.63 18.78
N SER A 96 -6.82 53.81 18.35
CA SER A 96 -6.23 54.52 17.22
C SER A 96 -4.82 55.04 17.48
N SER A 97 -4.52 55.54 18.68
CA SER A 97 -3.17 55.95 19.06
C SER A 97 -2.22 54.75 19.06
N PHE A 98 -2.65 53.62 19.64
CA PHE A 98 -1.87 52.38 19.65
C PHE A 98 -1.59 51.86 18.23
N TYR A 99 -2.59 51.86 17.35
CA TYR A 99 -2.44 51.43 15.97
C TYR A 99 -1.44 52.30 15.20
N ASN A 100 -1.53 53.63 15.33
CA ASN A 100 -0.65 54.55 14.62
C ASN A 100 0.78 54.53 15.18
N GLU A 101 0.94 54.47 16.50
CA GLU A 101 2.24 54.40 17.18
C GLU A 101 2.96 53.07 16.87
N ASN A 102 2.21 51.97 16.87
CA ASN A 102 2.77 50.63 16.70
C ASN A 102 2.57 50.04 15.30
N LYS A 103 2.14 50.82 14.30
CA LYS A 103 1.96 50.35 12.91
C LYS A 103 3.19 49.62 12.37
N SER A 104 4.38 50.17 12.66
CA SER A 104 5.65 49.54 12.29
C SER A 104 5.96 48.27 13.09
N GLU A 105 5.45 48.17 14.31
CA GLU A 105 5.63 47.04 15.23
C GLU A 105 4.62 45.91 14.95
N ILE A 106 3.40 46.23 14.54
CA ILE A 106 2.38 45.29 14.06
C ILE A 106 2.84 44.64 12.75
N ALA A 107 3.40 45.43 11.83
CA ALA A 107 4.02 44.89 10.61
C ALA A 107 5.23 43.98 10.93
N LYS A 108 6.04 44.34 11.93
CA LYS A 108 7.11 43.46 12.47
C LYS A 108 6.55 42.21 13.15
N THR A 109 5.37 42.29 13.77
CA THR A 109 4.69 41.18 14.45
C THR A 109 4.17 40.16 13.43
N GLY A 110 3.59 40.61 12.31
CA GLY A 110 3.22 39.73 11.20
C GLY A 110 4.44 39.00 10.60
N ALA A 111 5.56 39.72 10.41
CA ALA A 111 6.83 39.11 10.01
C ALA A 111 7.37 38.13 11.08
N GLY A 112 7.15 38.42 12.37
CA GLY A 112 7.48 37.54 13.49
C GLY A 112 6.68 36.25 13.52
N ILE A 113 5.37 36.33 13.26
CA ILE A 113 4.48 35.16 13.15
C ILE A 113 4.90 34.25 12.00
N TRP A 114 5.22 34.83 10.83
CA TRP A 114 5.75 34.05 9.71
C TRP A 114 7.05 33.33 10.08
N ASN A 115 7.94 33.96 10.85
CA ASN A 115 9.15 33.32 11.33
C ASN A 115 8.86 32.12 12.26
N VAL A 116 7.85 32.22 13.13
CA VAL A 116 7.41 31.11 14.00
C VAL A 116 6.85 29.96 13.18
N VAL A 117 5.92 30.24 12.25
CA VAL A 117 5.34 29.24 11.35
C VAL A 117 6.43 28.53 10.54
N ARG A 118 7.36 29.29 9.96
CA ARG A 118 8.49 28.78 9.20
C ARG A 118 9.37 27.82 10.02
N VAL A 119 9.67 28.18 11.28
CA VAL A 119 10.46 27.32 12.19
C VAL A 119 9.71 26.03 12.53
N ILE A 120 8.40 26.10 12.78
CA ILE A 120 7.56 24.91 13.04
C ILE A 120 7.56 23.99 11.81
N LEU A 121 7.34 24.55 10.61
CA LEU A 121 7.42 23.80 9.36
C LEU A 121 8.80 23.16 9.17
N GLY A 122 9.89 23.89 9.49
CA GLY A 122 11.25 23.36 9.43
C GLY A 122 11.42 22.10 10.29
N TRP A 123 10.94 22.13 11.54
CA TRP A 123 10.96 20.96 12.42
C TRP A 123 10.12 19.79 11.91
N ILE A 124 8.96 20.06 11.30
CA ILE A 124 8.15 19.02 10.65
C ILE A 124 8.97 18.35 9.54
N MET A 125 9.65 19.12 8.70
CA MET A 125 10.50 18.57 7.64
C MET A 125 11.67 17.74 8.18
N VAL A 126 12.28 18.14 9.30
CA VAL A 126 13.31 17.33 10.00
C VAL A 126 12.74 15.99 10.43
N ILE A 127 11.57 15.99 11.08
CA ILE A 127 10.93 14.75 11.55
C ILE A 127 10.61 13.83 10.37
N LEU A 128 10.10 14.37 9.26
CA LEU A 128 9.85 13.61 8.05
C LEU A 128 11.14 13.01 7.48
N ALA A 129 12.21 13.80 7.36
CA ALA A 129 13.52 13.33 6.88
C ALA A 129 14.08 12.19 7.76
N VAL A 130 14.04 12.35 9.08
CA VAL A 130 14.50 11.33 10.04
C VAL A 130 13.65 10.06 9.94
N LYS A 131 12.33 10.18 9.87
CA LYS A 131 11.44 9.03 9.69
C LYS A 131 11.73 8.29 8.39
N THR A 132 11.89 9.01 7.28
CA THR A 132 12.24 8.38 5.99
C THR A 132 13.63 7.74 6.02
N LEU A 133 14.59 8.32 6.75
CA LEU A 133 15.91 7.72 6.95
C LEU A 133 15.84 6.44 7.77
N ILE A 134 15.03 6.40 8.83
CA ILE A 134 14.80 5.18 9.62
C ILE A 134 14.21 4.09 8.72
N VAL A 135 13.20 4.42 7.90
CA VAL A 135 12.62 3.48 6.92
C VAL A 135 13.68 2.96 5.95
N LEU A 136 14.54 3.83 5.41
CA LEU A 136 15.63 3.41 4.52
C LEU A 136 16.59 2.44 5.20
N VAL A 137 17.03 2.77 6.43
CA VAL A 137 17.95 1.91 7.20
C VAL A 137 17.29 0.58 7.53
N SER A 138 16.03 0.57 7.98
CA SER A 138 15.27 -0.65 8.24
C SER A 138 15.13 -1.50 6.97
N PHE A 139 14.82 -0.89 5.83
CA PHE A 139 14.73 -1.58 4.54
C PHE A 139 16.07 -2.26 4.17
N ILE A 140 17.19 -1.54 4.32
CA ILE A 140 18.52 -2.08 4.06
C ILE A 140 18.85 -3.24 5.02
N LEU A 141 18.57 -3.10 6.31
CA LEU A 141 18.88 -4.14 7.30
C LEU A 141 18.09 -5.43 7.07
N VAL A 142 16.81 -5.32 6.71
CA VAL A 142 16.02 -6.51 6.38
C VAL A 142 16.52 -7.13 5.08
N PHE A 143 16.83 -6.32 4.07
CA PHE A 143 17.38 -6.84 2.83
C PHE A 143 18.70 -7.61 3.05
N LEU A 144 19.56 -7.12 3.94
CA LEU A 144 20.81 -7.78 4.34
C LEU A 144 20.58 -9.05 5.20
N GLY A 145 19.34 -9.35 5.58
CA GLY A 145 19.00 -10.49 6.44
C GLY A 145 19.46 -10.32 7.89
N VAL A 146 19.79 -9.09 8.30
CA VAL A 146 20.29 -8.77 9.65
C VAL A 146 19.13 -8.57 10.64
N TRP A 147 17.94 -8.26 10.13
CA TRP A 147 16.80 -7.85 10.93
C TRP A 147 15.53 -8.52 10.42
N ASP A 148 14.71 -9.06 11.32
CA ASP A 148 13.37 -9.56 11.00
C ASP A 148 12.37 -8.42 11.22
N PHE A 149 11.42 -8.23 10.30
CA PHE A 149 10.53 -7.07 10.28
C PHE A 149 9.71 -6.92 11.57
N GLN A 150 9.71 -7.90 12.51
CA GLN A 150 8.87 -8.11 13.74
C GLN A 150 8.45 -6.87 14.56
N PHE A 151 9.15 -5.75 14.39
CA PHE A 151 8.87 -4.48 15.03
C PHE A 151 7.80 -3.61 14.33
N LEU A 152 7.60 -3.71 13.01
CA LEU A 152 6.74 -2.80 12.23
C LEU A 152 5.30 -3.30 12.00
N ARG A 153 4.96 -4.57 12.31
CA ARG A 153 3.63 -5.19 12.03
C ARG A 153 3.18 -5.16 10.56
N ILE A 154 4.11 -5.09 9.61
CA ILE A 154 3.86 -5.16 8.16
C ILE A 154 4.30 -6.56 7.65
N TYR A 155 3.77 -7.65 8.22
CA TYR A 155 4.24 -9.03 7.89
C TYR A 155 3.58 -9.68 6.68
N TRP A 156 2.35 -9.30 6.37
CA TRP A 156 1.53 -10.13 5.49
C TRP A 156 1.90 -9.94 4.00
N ASP A 157 2.21 -8.70 3.57
CA ASP A 157 2.50 -8.43 2.14
C ASP A 157 3.92 -8.80 1.68
N LEU A 158 4.88 -8.97 2.60
CA LEU A 158 6.30 -9.10 2.22
C LEU A 158 6.79 -10.55 2.04
N GLU A 159 6.06 -11.55 2.52
CA GLU A 159 6.44 -12.96 2.31
C GLU A 159 6.15 -13.42 0.88
N GLU A 160 4.96 -13.13 0.35
CA GLU A 160 4.64 -13.30 -1.07
C GLU A 160 5.59 -12.49 -1.96
N PHE A 161 5.90 -11.25 -1.55
CA PHE A 161 6.92 -10.45 -2.23
C PHE A 161 8.26 -11.20 -2.27
N ASN A 162 8.72 -11.79 -1.16
CA ASN A 162 9.97 -12.56 -1.16
C ASN A 162 9.92 -13.83 -2.03
N PHE A 163 8.75 -14.48 -2.18
CA PHE A 163 8.55 -15.64 -3.05
C PHE A 163 8.70 -15.27 -4.53
N PHE A 164 8.03 -14.20 -4.96
CA PHE A 164 8.13 -13.73 -6.33
C PHE A 164 9.50 -13.09 -6.59
N PHE A 165 10.00 -12.23 -5.73
CA PHE A 165 11.23 -11.47 -5.97
C PHE A 165 12.54 -12.21 -5.65
N ASP A 166 12.49 -13.53 -5.39
CA ASP A 166 13.65 -14.44 -5.55
C ASP A 166 13.98 -14.69 -7.05
N LEU A 167 13.69 -13.71 -7.89
CA LEU A 167 13.82 -13.68 -9.35
C LEU A 167 15.29 -13.55 -9.73
N ASN A 168 16.11 -14.57 -9.48
CA ASN A 168 17.55 -14.48 -9.66
C ASN A 168 18.19 -13.37 -8.80
N LYS A 169 19.50 -13.48 -8.57
CA LYS A 169 20.22 -12.45 -7.80
C LYS A 169 20.07 -11.06 -8.44
N GLU A 170 20.09 -10.99 -9.78
CA GLU A 170 20.05 -9.73 -10.53
C GLU A 170 18.75 -8.93 -10.34
N THR A 171 17.57 -9.49 -10.63
CA THR A 171 16.29 -8.76 -10.55
C THR A 171 16.01 -8.31 -9.12
N LYS A 172 16.37 -9.12 -8.12
CA LYS A 172 16.28 -8.76 -6.70
C LYS A 172 17.09 -7.50 -6.38
N TYR A 173 18.36 -7.44 -6.79
CA TYR A 173 19.22 -6.27 -6.53
C TYR A 173 18.76 -5.03 -7.29
N VAL A 174 18.25 -5.18 -8.52
CA VAL A 174 17.71 -4.05 -9.30
C VAL A 174 16.47 -3.48 -8.62
N PHE A 175 15.55 -4.33 -8.18
CA PHE A 175 14.37 -3.88 -7.45
C PHE A 175 14.75 -3.17 -6.15
N MET A 176 15.70 -3.72 -5.39
CA MET A 176 16.23 -3.08 -4.18
C MET A 176 16.78 -1.69 -4.50
N ALA A 177 17.57 -1.56 -5.56
CA ALA A 177 18.09 -0.27 -5.99
C ALA A 177 16.95 0.70 -6.29
N ILE A 178 15.91 0.29 -7.04
CA ILE A 178 14.72 1.13 -7.31
C ILE A 178 14.12 1.65 -6.02
N VAL A 179 13.87 0.79 -5.02
CA VAL A 179 13.28 1.19 -3.74
C VAL A 179 14.20 2.17 -2.99
N ILE A 180 15.51 1.92 -2.95
CA ILE A 180 16.48 2.81 -2.30
C ILE A 180 16.50 4.18 -2.98
N PHE A 181 16.60 4.24 -4.30
CA PHE A 181 16.58 5.50 -5.05
C PHE A 181 15.25 6.24 -4.86
N ALA A 182 14.13 5.53 -4.81
CA ALA A 182 12.81 6.10 -4.55
C ALA A 182 12.71 6.71 -3.13
N ILE A 183 13.31 6.10 -2.12
CA ILE A 183 13.33 6.61 -0.73
C ILE A 183 14.36 7.73 -0.53
N LEU A 184 15.47 7.73 -1.27
CA LEU A 184 16.50 8.79 -1.19
C LEU A 184 15.97 10.14 -1.67
N ILE A 185 15.09 10.18 -2.68
CA ILE A 185 14.50 11.42 -3.22
C ILE A 185 13.79 12.23 -2.11
N PRO A 186 12.78 11.70 -1.38
CA PRO A 186 12.11 12.44 -0.33
C PRO A 186 13.05 12.79 0.84
N ILE A 187 14.05 11.96 1.17
CA ILE A 187 15.05 12.30 2.20
C ILE A 187 15.79 13.58 1.82
N VAL A 188 16.29 13.68 0.57
CA VAL A 188 16.99 14.87 0.08
C VAL A 188 16.06 16.08 0.07
N VAL A 189 14.84 15.93 -0.45
CA VAL A 189 13.85 17.03 -0.52
C VAL A 189 13.48 17.55 0.87
N PHE A 190 13.20 16.66 1.84
CA PHE A 190 12.82 17.06 3.19
C PHE A 190 13.98 17.71 3.95
N THR A 191 15.20 17.21 3.75
CA THR A 191 16.41 17.82 4.31
C THR A 191 16.59 19.25 3.79
N GLU A 192 16.41 19.46 2.49
CA GLU A 192 16.60 20.76 1.88
C GLU A 192 15.51 21.77 2.27
N LEU A 193 14.26 21.32 2.28
CA LEU A 193 13.15 22.14 2.75
C LEU A 193 13.35 22.52 4.21
N SER A 194 13.84 21.61 5.06
CA SER A 194 14.23 21.93 6.44
C SER A 194 15.30 23.03 6.50
N ILE A 195 16.40 22.89 5.75
CA ILE A 195 17.49 23.88 5.74
C ILE A 195 17.00 25.26 5.28
N ILE A 196 16.21 25.32 4.21
CA ILE A 196 15.63 26.58 3.69
C ILE A 196 14.66 27.18 4.71
N LEU A 197 13.88 26.35 5.40
CA LEU A 197 12.95 26.78 6.43
C LEU A 197 13.65 27.25 7.70
N PHE A 198 14.84 26.77 8.06
CA PHE A 198 15.60 27.34 9.19
C PHE A 198 16.45 28.54 8.79
N SER A 199 17.08 28.48 7.62
CA SER A 199 17.99 29.51 7.11
C SER A 199 17.69 29.82 5.63
N PRO A 200 16.78 30.79 5.34
CA PRO A 200 16.30 31.06 3.99
C PRO A 200 17.35 31.69 3.08
N LYS A 201 18.40 32.24 3.69
CA LYS A 201 19.55 32.82 2.98
C LYS A 201 20.58 31.76 2.60
N THR A 202 20.48 30.54 3.15
CA THR A 202 21.37 29.43 2.78
C THR A 202 21.09 29.00 1.36
N LYS A 203 22.09 29.10 0.49
CA LYS A 203 22.04 28.55 -0.86
C LYS A 203 22.66 27.17 -0.83
N VAL A 204 21.84 26.12 -0.86
CA VAL A 204 22.38 24.77 -1.03
C VAL A 204 22.67 24.55 -2.51
N LYS A 205 23.95 24.37 -2.84
CA LYS A 205 24.39 24.21 -4.22
C LYS A 205 24.10 22.78 -4.66
N TYR A 206 23.64 22.60 -5.90
CA TYR A 206 23.43 21.30 -6.55
C TYR A 206 22.32 20.38 -6.01
N TRP A 207 21.48 20.80 -5.07
CA TRP A 207 20.39 19.95 -4.55
C TRP A 207 19.42 19.49 -5.65
N SER A 208 19.06 20.39 -6.57
CA SER A 208 18.21 20.08 -7.72
C SER A 208 18.89 19.14 -8.70
N PHE A 209 20.21 19.25 -8.85
CA PHE A 209 21.00 18.30 -9.64
C PHE A 209 21.04 16.93 -8.97
N LEU A 210 21.15 16.86 -7.64
CA LEU A 210 21.11 15.60 -6.89
C LEU A 210 19.75 14.90 -7.02
N VAL A 211 18.64 15.63 -6.83
CA VAL A 211 17.29 15.09 -7.04
C VAL A 211 17.09 14.66 -8.50
N GLY A 212 17.56 15.46 -9.46
CA GLY A 212 17.52 15.11 -10.88
C GLY A 212 18.31 13.83 -11.18
N PHE A 213 19.52 13.69 -10.62
CA PHE A 213 20.35 12.49 -10.73
C PHE A 213 19.66 11.26 -10.15
N LEU A 214 19.11 11.34 -8.93
CA LEU A 214 18.38 10.24 -8.31
C LEU A 214 17.16 9.83 -9.14
N THR A 215 16.44 10.81 -9.71
CA THR A 215 15.27 10.58 -10.56
C THR A 215 15.66 9.90 -11.87
N ILE A 216 16.75 10.34 -12.52
CA ILE A 216 17.27 9.72 -13.75
C ILE A 216 17.68 8.27 -13.47
N TRP A 217 18.39 8.01 -12.36
CA TRP A 217 18.75 6.65 -11.98
C TRP A 217 17.54 5.77 -11.71
N LEU A 218 16.51 6.31 -11.05
CA LEU A 218 15.25 5.60 -10.84
C LEU A 218 14.60 5.19 -12.17
N LEU A 219 14.58 6.09 -13.16
CA LEU A 219 14.07 5.78 -14.50
C LEU A 219 14.92 4.73 -15.22
N VAL A 220 16.24 4.85 -15.19
CA VAL A 220 17.17 3.87 -15.81
C VAL A 220 16.97 2.49 -15.19
N LEU A 221 16.92 2.41 -13.86
CA LEU A 221 16.68 1.17 -13.14
C LEU A 221 15.29 0.60 -13.45
N GLY A 222 14.26 1.46 -13.55
CA GLY A 222 12.91 1.04 -13.92
C GLY A 222 12.83 0.45 -15.33
N ILE A 223 13.47 1.08 -16.32
CA ILE A 223 13.58 0.55 -17.69
C ILE A 223 14.32 -0.79 -17.69
N TYR A 224 15.44 -0.87 -16.97
CA TYR A 224 16.22 -2.11 -16.89
C TYR A 224 15.44 -3.23 -16.20
N PHE A 225 14.73 -2.92 -15.10
CA PHE A 225 13.84 -3.86 -14.42
C PHE A 225 12.73 -4.36 -15.34
N GLY A 226 12.07 -3.45 -16.06
CA GLY A 226 11.08 -3.80 -17.08
C GLY A 226 11.65 -4.75 -18.12
N PHE A 227 12.84 -4.48 -18.64
CA PHE A 227 13.52 -5.39 -19.58
C PHE A 227 13.78 -6.78 -18.98
N LEU A 228 14.23 -6.87 -17.72
CA LEU A 228 14.46 -8.14 -17.02
C LEU A 228 13.16 -8.95 -16.88
N VAL A 229 12.05 -8.28 -16.53
CA VAL A 229 10.74 -8.92 -16.39
C VAL A 229 10.19 -9.34 -17.76
N SER A 230 10.23 -8.48 -18.78
CA SER A 230 9.75 -8.79 -20.13
C SER A 230 10.49 -9.98 -20.74
N LYS A 231 11.80 -10.11 -20.50
CA LYS A 231 12.56 -11.29 -20.95
C LYS A 231 12.00 -12.59 -20.37
N LYS A 232 11.50 -12.58 -19.13
CA LYS A 232 10.88 -13.75 -18.50
C LYS A 232 9.50 -14.04 -19.06
N GLN A 233 8.69 -13.02 -19.30
CA GLN A 233 7.37 -13.17 -19.91
C GLN A 233 7.47 -13.78 -21.33
N LEU A 234 8.49 -13.37 -22.11
CA LEU A 234 8.74 -13.94 -23.44
C LEU A 234 9.09 -15.44 -23.40
N ILE A 235 9.77 -15.92 -22.35
CA ILE A 235 10.09 -17.34 -22.17
C ILE A 235 8.81 -18.17 -22.01
N TYR A 236 7.80 -17.61 -21.34
CA TYR A 236 6.52 -18.26 -21.10
C TYR A 236 5.45 -17.91 -22.13
N SER A 237 5.84 -17.45 -23.32
CA SER A 237 4.88 -17.16 -24.39
C SER A 237 4.29 -18.43 -25.01
N GLY A 238 2.99 -18.35 -25.33
CA GLY A 238 2.19 -19.45 -25.88
C GLY A 238 1.82 -20.49 -24.82
N ASN A 239 0.94 -21.43 -25.18
CA ASN A 239 0.42 -22.42 -24.25
C ASN A 239 0.97 -23.81 -24.59
N ASN A 240 1.27 -24.62 -23.58
CA ASN A 240 1.58 -26.03 -23.73
C ASN A 240 0.50 -26.85 -23.02
N VAL A 241 0.08 -27.94 -23.64
CA VAL A 241 -0.93 -28.85 -23.11
C VAL A 241 -0.38 -30.27 -23.16
N GLN A 242 -0.43 -30.96 -22.03
CA GLN A 242 -0.04 -32.36 -21.92
C GLN A 242 -1.18 -33.16 -21.30
N GLU A 243 -1.58 -34.22 -21.99
CA GLU A 243 -2.62 -35.12 -21.51
C GLU A 243 -2.02 -36.44 -21.01
N GLU A 244 -2.45 -36.88 -19.84
CA GLU A 244 -2.08 -38.14 -19.22
C GLU A 244 -3.33 -38.97 -18.98
N ARG A 245 -3.27 -40.28 -19.31
CA ARG A 245 -4.39 -41.21 -19.12
C ARG A 245 -4.09 -42.15 -17.97
N VAL A 246 -5.00 -42.23 -17.00
CA VAL A 246 -4.92 -43.17 -15.89
C VAL A 246 -6.11 -44.13 -15.95
N SER A 247 -5.85 -45.40 -16.25
CA SER A 247 -6.88 -46.43 -16.34
C SER A 247 -7.43 -46.80 -14.97
N ILE A 248 -8.75 -47.03 -14.89
CA ILE A 248 -9.44 -47.42 -13.66
C ILE A 248 -9.89 -48.87 -13.76
N ASN A 249 -9.17 -49.75 -13.07
CA ASN A 249 -9.43 -51.19 -13.09
C ASN A 249 -10.44 -51.56 -11.98
N THR A 250 -11.73 -51.35 -12.27
CA THR A 250 -12.83 -51.70 -11.35
C THR A 250 -13.81 -52.66 -12.02
N GLN A 251 -14.40 -53.55 -11.20
CA GLN A 251 -15.52 -54.40 -11.58
C GLN A 251 -16.87 -53.87 -11.05
N SER A 252 -16.83 -52.80 -10.24
CA SER A 252 -18.02 -52.15 -9.69
C SER A 252 -18.68 -51.25 -10.73
N ASN A 253 -20.01 -51.24 -10.78
CA ASN A 253 -20.79 -50.29 -11.57
C ASN A 253 -20.88 -48.90 -10.91
N VAL A 254 -20.38 -48.75 -9.68
CA VAL A 254 -20.33 -47.47 -8.96
C VAL A 254 -18.88 -47.04 -8.80
N LEU A 255 -18.57 -45.84 -9.30
CA LEU A 255 -17.31 -45.15 -9.09
C LEU A 255 -17.47 -44.07 -8.01
N THR A 256 -16.53 -43.99 -7.08
CA THR A 256 -16.51 -42.95 -6.05
C THR A 256 -15.43 -41.92 -6.34
N LEU A 257 -15.78 -40.64 -6.25
CA LEU A 257 -14.85 -39.51 -6.33
C LEU A 257 -14.63 -38.94 -4.94
N ASP A 258 -13.38 -38.72 -4.55
CA ASP A 258 -13.02 -38.10 -3.28
C ASP A 258 -11.71 -37.31 -3.41
N LEU A 259 -11.41 -36.49 -2.41
CA LEU A 259 -10.25 -35.62 -2.37
C LEU A 259 -9.07 -36.33 -1.70
N LYS A 260 -7.97 -36.48 -2.43
CA LYS A 260 -6.68 -36.90 -1.88
C LYS A 260 -6.06 -35.74 -1.12
N ARG A 261 -5.84 -35.95 0.18
CA ARG A 261 -5.08 -35.02 1.02
C ARG A 261 -3.60 -35.23 0.78
N VAL A 262 -2.96 -34.24 0.15
CA VAL A 262 -1.51 -34.22 -0.01
C VAL A 262 -0.90 -33.61 1.25
N GLU A 263 -0.06 -34.38 1.94
CA GLU A 263 0.67 -33.90 3.11
C GLU A 263 1.87 -33.04 2.67
N ILE A 264 1.88 -31.78 3.13
CA ILE A 264 2.98 -30.85 2.87
C ILE A 264 4.09 -31.09 3.91
N PRO A 265 5.34 -31.36 3.48
CA PRO A 265 6.44 -31.59 4.42
C PRO A 265 6.71 -30.38 5.31
N GLN A 266 7.09 -30.61 6.57
CA GLN A 266 7.29 -29.57 7.59
C GLN A 266 8.39 -28.54 7.25
N ASN A 267 9.29 -28.85 6.30
CA ASN A 267 10.34 -27.94 5.86
C ASN A 267 9.88 -26.93 4.80
N PHE A 268 8.62 -26.99 4.35
CA PHE A 268 8.05 -26.04 3.41
C PHE A 268 7.51 -24.83 4.16
N ARG A 269 7.76 -23.64 3.62
CA ARG A 269 7.21 -22.39 4.15
C ARG A 269 5.98 -22.00 3.35
N ALA A 270 4.94 -21.53 4.02
CA ALA A 270 3.75 -20.95 3.39
C ALA A 270 4.07 -19.55 2.83
N TYR A 271 3.50 -19.23 1.67
CA TYR A 271 3.56 -17.94 1.02
C TYR A 271 2.13 -17.59 0.59
N GLY A 272 1.46 -16.70 1.32
CA GLY A 272 0.01 -16.54 1.21
C GLY A 272 -0.73 -17.73 1.82
N ASP A 273 -1.93 -17.98 1.32
CA ASP A 273 -2.83 -19.02 1.86
C ASP A 273 -2.74 -20.35 1.09
N ASP A 274 -2.34 -20.32 -0.19
CA ASP A 274 -2.47 -21.42 -1.14
C ASP A 274 -1.12 -22.00 -1.62
N ILE A 275 0.01 -21.36 -1.31
CA ILE A 275 1.33 -21.75 -1.83
C ILE A 275 2.29 -22.14 -0.70
N PHE A 276 2.96 -23.28 -0.87
CA PHE A 276 4.01 -23.76 0.04
C PHE A 276 5.28 -24.10 -0.74
N SER A 277 6.44 -23.67 -0.26
CA SER A 277 7.71 -23.89 -0.96
C SER A 277 8.92 -23.99 -0.05
N ASP A 278 9.85 -24.88 -0.41
CA ASP A 278 11.20 -24.99 0.14
C ASP A 278 12.27 -24.30 -0.74
N LYS A 279 11.82 -23.49 -1.71
CA LYS A 279 12.60 -22.85 -2.78
C LYS A 279 13.20 -23.79 -3.83
N LYS A 280 12.85 -25.08 -3.80
CA LYS A 280 13.18 -26.05 -4.86
C LYS A 280 11.93 -26.58 -5.51
N LYS A 281 10.91 -26.87 -4.71
CA LYS A 281 9.61 -27.39 -5.12
C LYS A 281 8.51 -26.51 -4.54
N ILE A 282 7.42 -26.40 -5.28
CA ILE A 282 6.21 -25.70 -4.88
C ILE A 282 5.09 -26.72 -4.76
N TYR A 283 4.29 -26.59 -3.70
CA TYR A 283 2.93 -27.10 -3.62
C TYR A 283 2.00 -25.90 -3.75
N LYS A 284 1.10 -25.94 -4.73
CA LYS A 284 0.04 -24.95 -4.90
C LYS A 284 -1.28 -25.67 -4.68
N GLU A 285 -2.15 -25.09 -3.87
CA GLU A 285 -3.50 -25.60 -3.64
C GLU A 285 -4.23 -25.66 -4.98
N ASP A 286 -4.98 -26.74 -5.14
CA ASP A 286 -5.75 -27.05 -6.35
C ASP A 286 -7.17 -27.39 -5.90
N GLU A 287 -8.15 -26.82 -6.58
CA GLU A 287 -9.57 -27.16 -6.45
C GLU A 287 -9.94 -27.97 -7.70
N PRO A 288 -9.95 -29.31 -7.63
CA PRO A 288 -10.01 -30.12 -8.86
C PRO A 288 -11.36 -30.00 -9.57
N ASP A 289 -11.31 -29.52 -10.81
CA ASP A 289 -12.45 -29.48 -11.74
C ASP A 289 -12.58 -30.80 -12.50
N VAL A 290 -13.70 -31.50 -12.32
CA VAL A 290 -13.95 -32.83 -12.88
C VAL A 290 -15.12 -32.81 -13.85
N TYR A 291 -14.81 -33.04 -15.13
CA TYR A 291 -15.79 -33.20 -16.20
C TYR A 291 -16.16 -34.67 -16.37
N ILE A 292 -17.45 -34.98 -16.36
CA ILE A 292 -17.94 -36.36 -16.57
C ILE A 292 -18.36 -36.55 -18.02
N THR A 293 -17.73 -37.50 -18.71
CA THR A 293 -18.06 -37.88 -20.08
C THR A 293 -18.47 -39.35 -20.15
N ARG A 294 -19.74 -39.62 -20.48
CA ARG A 294 -20.25 -40.99 -20.71
C ARG A 294 -20.08 -41.40 -22.16
N ARG A 295 -19.58 -42.63 -22.39
CA ARG A 295 -19.31 -43.15 -23.73
C ARG A 295 -19.70 -44.63 -23.87
N ASN A 296 -20.43 -44.94 -24.93
CA ASN A 296 -20.83 -46.32 -25.27
C ASN A 296 -19.68 -47.21 -25.73
N ASP A 297 -18.65 -46.60 -26.33
CA ASP A 297 -17.48 -47.32 -26.84
C ASP A 297 -16.44 -47.63 -25.76
N VAL A 298 -16.58 -47.05 -24.56
CA VAL A 298 -15.66 -47.23 -23.44
C VAL A 298 -16.18 -48.32 -22.52
N LYS A 299 -15.43 -49.42 -22.39
CA LYS A 299 -15.75 -50.54 -21.48
C LYS A 299 -15.03 -50.45 -20.14
N GLN A 300 -13.82 -49.89 -20.14
CA GLN A 300 -13.02 -49.68 -18.94
C GLN A 300 -12.92 -48.18 -18.69
N PRO A 301 -13.38 -47.67 -17.54
CA PRO A 301 -13.30 -46.26 -17.24
C PRO A 301 -11.85 -45.82 -17.08
N TYR A 302 -11.59 -44.55 -17.36
CA TYR A 302 -10.29 -43.92 -17.17
C TYR A 302 -10.47 -42.43 -16.87
N ILE A 303 -9.47 -41.85 -16.22
CA ILE A 303 -9.39 -40.41 -16.02
C ILE A 303 -8.32 -39.82 -16.92
N MET A 304 -8.70 -38.79 -17.65
CA MET A 304 -7.81 -37.92 -18.42
C MET A 304 -7.39 -36.77 -17.53
N ILE A 305 -6.09 -36.60 -17.35
CA ILE A 305 -5.50 -35.46 -16.64
C ILE A 305 -4.94 -34.53 -17.71
N ARG A 306 -5.57 -33.38 -17.91
CA ARG A 306 -5.13 -32.37 -18.87
C ARG A 306 -4.34 -31.31 -18.11
N LYS A 307 -3.03 -31.31 -18.28
CA LYS A 307 -2.12 -30.33 -17.68
C LYS A 307 -1.86 -29.23 -18.70
N LYS A 308 -2.20 -27.99 -18.37
CA LYS A 308 -1.90 -26.82 -19.18
C LYS A 308 -0.87 -25.96 -18.47
N ALA A 309 0.04 -25.38 -19.24
CA ALA A 309 0.94 -24.37 -18.71
C ALA A 309 1.40 -23.38 -19.78
N ASP A 310 1.66 -22.14 -19.37
CA ASP A 310 2.32 -21.14 -20.21
C ASP A 310 3.72 -21.62 -20.65
N GLY A 311 4.17 -21.22 -21.85
CA GLY A 311 5.45 -21.61 -22.46
C GLY A 311 5.34 -22.82 -23.40
N TYR A 312 5.00 -22.55 -24.67
CA TYR A 312 4.78 -23.55 -25.72
C TYR A 312 5.89 -24.62 -25.85
N ASN A 313 7.16 -24.23 -25.75
CA ASN A 313 8.31 -25.13 -25.93
C ASN A 313 8.91 -25.65 -24.60
N ILE A 314 8.25 -25.46 -23.47
CA ILE A 314 8.77 -25.84 -22.16
C ILE A 314 7.98 -27.04 -21.64
N PRO A 315 8.63 -28.19 -21.37
CA PRO A 315 7.96 -29.35 -20.80
C PRO A 315 7.18 -29.01 -19.53
N ILE A 316 6.00 -29.60 -19.38
CA ILE A 316 5.15 -29.38 -18.21
C ILE A 316 5.69 -30.25 -17.06
N GLY A 317 6.50 -29.65 -16.20
CA GLY A 317 7.07 -30.29 -15.01
C GLY A 317 6.09 -30.41 -13.84
N LEU A 318 4.80 -30.65 -14.13
CA LEU A 318 3.71 -30.65 -13.16
C LEU A 318 3.41 -32.07 -12.67
N SER A 319 3.49 -32.26 -11.36
CA SER A 319 3.16 -33.50 -10.67
C SER A 319 1.76 -33.39 -10.07
N VAL A 320 0.86 -34.24 -10.58
CA VAL A 320 -0.55 -34.31 -10.20
C VAL A 320 -0.81 -35.73 -9.68
N PRO A 321 -0.71 -35.98 -8.36
CA PRO A 321 -0.66 -37.33 -7.82
C PRO A 321 -2.05 -37.98 -7.67
N VAL A 322 -2.81 -38.06 -8.77
CA VAL A 322 -4.09 -38.78 -8.85
C VAL A 322 -3.89 -40.23 -8.45
N GLU A 323 -4.75 -40.73 -7.58
CA GLU A 323 -4.67 -42.10 -7.07
C GLU A 323 -5.96 -42.85 -7.36
N VAL A 324 -5.81 -44.04 -7.94
CA VAL A 324 -6.93 -44.92 -8.25
C VAL A 324 -6.80 -46.17 -7.41
N SER A 325 -7.79 -46.40 -6.53
CA SER A 325 -7.83 -47.55 -5.63
C SER A 325 -9.15 -48.30 -5.82
N GLY A 326 -9.11 -49.35 -6.64
CA GLY A 326 -10.30 -50.12 -7.01
C GLY A 326 -11.32 -49.27 -7.75
N ASN A 327 -12.46 -48.98 -7.12
CA ASN A 327 -13.54 -48.15 -7.65
C ASN A 327 -13.50 -46.69 -7.16
N ALA A 328 -12.47 -46.30 -6.42
CA ALA A 328 -12.29 -44.94 -5.94
C ALA A 328 -11.22 -44.19 -6.74
N VAL A 329 -11.52 -42.95 -7.12
CA VAL A 329 -10.57 -42.02 -7.72
C VAL A 329 -10.38 -40.86 -6.74
N LEU A 330 -9.14 -40.67 -6.31
CA LEU A 330 -8.73 -39.66 -5.35
C LEU A 330 -7.97 -38.55 -6.06
N LEU A 331 -8.54 -37.36 -6.09
CA LEU A 331 -8.01 -36.18 -6.78
C LEU A 331 -7.23 -35.30 -5.79
N PRO A 332 -5.99 -34.88 -6.12
CA PRO A 332 -5.15 -34.15 -5.17
C PRO A 332 -5.66 -32.74 -4.92
N ASN A 333 -5.64 -32.31 -3.66
CA ASN A 333 -5.88 -30.90 -3.29
C ASN A 333 -4.64 -30.00 -3.43
N TYR A 334 -3.50 -30.58 -3.82
CA TYR A 334 -2.28 -29.83 -4.13
C TYR A 334 -1.61 -30.40 -5.36
N ILE A 335 -1.26 -29.53 -6.29
CA ILE A 335 -0.35 -29.81 -7.39
C ILE A 335 1.05 -29.39 -7.03
N SER A 336 2.06 -29.99 -7.68
CA SER A 336 3.44 -29.61 -7.38
C SER A 336 4.35 -29.51 -8.59
N TYR A 337 5.26 -28.53 -8.56
CA TYR A 337 6.15 -28.19 -9.67
C TYR A 337 7.46 -27.56 -9.17
N SER A 338 8.43 -27.37 -10.07
CA SER A 338 9.72 -26.77 -9.74
C SER A 338 9.61 -25.28 -9.40
N TYR A 339 10.35 -24.82 -8.40
CA TYR A 339 10.42 -23.41 -8.01
C TYR A 339 10.90 -22.49 -9.14
N ASP A 340 11.71 -23.01 -10.07
CA ASP A 340 12.20 -22.24 -11.22
C ASP A 340 11.10 -21.89 -12.22
N GLN A 341 10.02 -22.67 -12.23
CA GLN A 341 8.88 -22.50 -13.13
C GLN A 341 7.67 -21.80 -12.47
N ARG A 342 7.85 -21.19 -11.30
CA ARG A 342 6.77 -20.61 -10.47
C ARG A 342 5.95 -19.47 -11.08
N PHE A 343 6.38 -18.93 -12.20
CA PHE A 343 5.68 -17.87 -12.93
C PHE A 343 4.90 -18.39 -14.13
N ARG A 344 4.93 -19.70 -14.37
CA ARG A 344 4.07 -20.31 -15.36
C ARG A 344 2.68 -20.35 -14.76
N ASP A 345 1.71 -19.88 -15.53
CA ASP A 345 0.33 -20.16 -15.21
C ASP A 345 0.09 -21.66 -15.43
N TYR A 346 -0.35 -22.36 -14.40
CA TYR A 346 -0.61 -23.80 -14.43
C TYR A 346 -2.08 -24.02 -14.17
N ASP A 347 -2.65 -24.87 -15.00
CA ASP A 347 -4.06 -25.27 -14.92
C ASP A 347 -4.14 -26.78 -15.11
N VAL A 348 -4.99 -27.43 -14.31
CA VAL A 348 -5.19 -28.88 -14.34
C VAL A 348 -6.67 -29.16 -14.36
N ASP A 349 -7.11 -29.72 -15.45
CA ASP A 349 -8.45 -30.23 -15.54
C ASP A 349 -8.46 -31.75 -15.53
N TYR A 350 -9.58 -32.30 -15.09
CA TYR A 350 -9.81 -33.74 -15.08
C TYR A 350 -11.05 -34.09 -15.89
N GLU A 351 -10.95 -35.04 -16.82
CA GLU A 351 -12.12 -35.63 -17.47
C GLU A 351 -12.20 -37.10 -17.11
N LEU A 352 -13.28 -37.45 -16.41
CA LEU A 352 -13.61 -38.81 -16.09
C LEU A 352 -14.45 -39.40 -17.23
N VAL A 353 -13.86 -40.35 -17.97
CA VAL A 353 -14.53 -41.05 -19.06
C VAL A 353 -15.04 -42.40 -18.56
N ILE A 354 -16.35 -42.59 -18.56
CA ILE A 354 -17.02 -43.78 -18.01
C ILE A 354 -18.00 -44.41 -19.02
N PRO A 355 -18.30 -45.72 -18.88
CA PRO A 355 -19.41 -46.35 -19.60
C PRO A 355 -20.77 -45.74 -19.23
N GLU A 356 -21.74 -45.76 -20.14
CA GLU A 356 -23.11 -45.23 -19.88
C GLU A 356 -23.80 -45.87 -18.67
N THR A 357 -23.49 -47.13 -18.37
CA THR A 357 -24.12 -47.88 -17.28
C THR A 357 -23.52 -47.61 -15.91
N MET A 358 -22.50 -46.76 -15.81
CA MET A 358 -21.75 -46.52 -14.58
C MET A 358 -22.31 -45.33 -13.79
N GLU A 359 -22.50 -45.51 -12.49
CA GLU A 359 -22.92 -44.46 -11.56
C GLU A 359 -21.72 -43.81 -10.88
N ILE A 360 -21.83 -42.51 -10.58
CA ILE A 360 -20.79 -41.74 -9.87
C ILE A 360 -21.34 -41.28 -8.54
N LYS A 361 -20.53 -41.44 -7.49
CA LYS A 361 -20.84 -40.96 -6.15
C LYS A 361 -19.74 -40.04 -5.66
N ASP A 362 -20.10 -38.78 -5.37
CA ASP A 362 -19.20 -37.83 -4.71
C ASP A 362 -19.14 -38.11 -3.20
N LEU A 363 -17.93 -38.30 -2.69
CA LEU A 363 -17.61 -38.46 -1.26
C LEU A 363 -16.77 -37.29 -0.72
N SER A 364 -16.37 -36.33 -1.57
CA SER A 364 -15.52 -35.20 -1.20
C SER A 364 -16.19 -34.21 -0.24
N GLY A 365 -17.53 -34.23 -0.18
CA GLY A 365 -18.33 -33.31 0.60
C GLY A 365 -18.38 -31.92 -0.01
N GLY A 366 -18.43 -31.83 -1.35
CA GLY A 366 -18.50 -30.57 -2.10
C GLY A 366 -17.15 -29.85 -2.25
N ARG A 367 -16.02 -30.57 -2.15
CA ARG A 367 -14.67 -30.02 -2.38
C ARG A 367 -14.12 -30.34 -3.76
N LEU A 368 -14.88 -31.06 -4.57
CA LEU A 368 -14.63 -31.29 -5.99
C LEU A 368 -15.72 -30.57 -6.76
N ASP A 369 -15.35 -29.75 -7.73
CA ASP A 369 -16.31 -29.17 -8.65
C ASP A 369 -16.57 -30.19 -9.76
N ILE A 370 -17.77 -30.76 -9.75
CA ILE A 370 -18.15 -31.85 -10.67
C ILE A 370 -19.12 -31.29 -11.71
N HIS A 371 -18.65 -31.21 -12.95
CA HIS A 371 -19.45 -30.78 -14.07
C HIS A 371 -20.09 -31.98 -14.78
N GLY A 372 -21.40 -31.89 -15.02
CA GLY A 372 -22.17 -32.88 -15.78
C GLY A 372 -21.88 -32.86 -17.27
N GLU A 373 -22.65 -33.65 -18.03
CA GLU A 373 -22.43 -34.01 -19.45
C GLU A 373 -22.42 -32.84 -20.47
N GLU A 374 -22.58 -31.59 -20.01
CA GLU A 374 -22.59 -30.40 -20.85
C GLU A 374 -21.19 -29.86 -21.17
N HIS A 375 -20.13 -30.26 -20.44
CA HIS A 375 -18.80 -29.63 -20.51
C HIS A 375 -17.59 -30.57 -20.72
N GLY A 376 -17.71 -31.69 -21.44
CA GLY A 376 -16.51 -32.50 -21.77
C GLY A 376 -15.43 -31.70 -22.52
N PHE A 377 -14.15 -32.07 -22.35
CA PHE A 377 -12.95 -31.32 -22.78
C PHE A 377 -12.92 -30.73 -24.19
N TYR A 378 -13.70 -31.32 -25.09
CA TYR A 378 -13.69 -31.05 -26.52
C TYR A 378 -15.05 -30.59 -27.06
N ARG A 379 -16.01 -30.20 -26.21
CA ARG A 379 -17.31 -29.71 -26.73
C ARG A 379 -17.22 -28.27 -27.23
N GLU A 380 -16.43 -27.41 -26.57
CA GLU A 380 -16.15 -26.04 -27.05
C GLU A 380 -15.28 -26.03 -28.32
N GLU A 381 -14.28 -26.90 -28.42
CA GLU A 381 -13.42 -27.00 -29.62
C GLU A 381 -14.17 -27.59 -30.84
N ARG A 382 -15.20 -28.43 -30.63
CA ARG A 382 -16.04 -28.97 -31.72
C ARG A 382 -17.00 -27.94 -32.33
N GLY A 383 -17.16 -26.77 -31.72
CA GLY A 383 -17.95 -25.66 -32.26
C GLY A 383 -17.25 -24.85 -33.35
N TYR A 384 -15.93 -25.01 -33.51
CA TYR A 384 -15.17 -24.35 -34.58
C TYR A 384 -14.95 -25.31 -35.74
N GLN A 385 -15.93 -25.38 -36.65
CA GLN A 385 -15.65 -25.80 -38.01
C GLN A 385 -14.80 -24.67 -38.63
N PRO A 386 -13.53 -24.88 -39.01
CA PRO A 386 -12.87 -23.93 -39.89
C PRO A 386 -13.72 -23.84 -41.16
N GLU A 387 -14.11 -22.62 -41.56
CA GLU A 387 -14.74 -22.39 -42.86
C GLU A 387 -13.96 -23.15 -43.93
N PRO A 388 -14.63 -23.84 -44.86
CA PRO A 388 -13.95 -24.51 -45.95
C PRO A 388 -13.09 -23.47 -46.67
N GLN A 389 -11.79 -23.72 -46.71
CA GLN A 389 -10.83 -22.85 -47.39
C GLN A 389 -11.30 -22.70 -48.85
N LEU A 390 -11.75 -21.50 -49.19
CA LEU A 390 -11.85 -21.08 -50.58
C LEU A 390 -10.42 -21.07 -51.12
N GLU A 391 -10.14 -22.01 -52.02
CA GLU A 391 -9.02 -21.94 -52.95
C GLU A 391 -8.99 -20.53 -53.56
N SER A 392 -8.02 -19.71 -53.17
CA SER A 392 -7.69 -18.49 -53.89
C SER A 392 -6.26 -18.60 -54.41
N ASP A 393 -6.18 -18.81 -55.71
CA ASP A 393 -4.99 -18.75 -56.54
C ASP A 393 -4.06 -17.58 -56.17
N THR A 394 -2.77 -17.91 -56.06
CA THR A 394 -1.58 -17.10 -56.38
C THR A 394 -1.55 -15.61 -55.99
N ILE A 395 -0.52 -15.21 -55.23
CA ILE A 395 0.72 -14.62 -55.78
C ILE A 395 1.69 -14.37 -54.61
N SER A 396 2.88 -14.92 -54.76
CA SER A 396 4.06 -14.64 -53.96
C SER A 396 4.48 -13.17 -54.08
N THR A 397 4.57 -12.45 -52.96
CA THR A 397 5.56 -11.35 -52.84
C THR A 397 6.18 -11.35 -51.45
N VAL A 398 7.45 -11.73 -51.45
CA VAL A 398 8.46 -11.47 -50.43
C VAL A 398 8.44 -10.00 -50.01
N ARG A 399 8.44 -9.71 -48.71
CA ARG A 399 9.18 -8.57 -48.15
C ARG A 399 9.59 -8.83 -46.71
N LYS A 400 10.92 -8.89 -46.54
CA LYS A 400 11.64 -8.67 -45.28
C LYS A 400 11.16 -7.38 -44.62
N TYR A 401 10.99 -7.41 -43.31
CA TYR A 401 11.68 -6.51 -42.37
C TYR A 401 11.90 -7.24 -41.05
#